data_AF-A0A6A4HR20-F1
#
_entry.id   AF-A0A6A4HR20-F1
#
_cell.length_a   1.000
_cell.length_b   1.000
_cell.length_c   1.000
_cell.angle_alpha   90.00
_cell.angle_beta   90.00
_cell.angle_gamma   90.00
#
_symmetry.space_group_name_H-M   'P 1'
#
loop_
_entity.id
_entity.type
_entity.pdbx_description
1 polymer ?
#
loop_
_entity_poly.entity_id
_entity_poly.type
_entity_poly.pdbx_seq_one_letter_code
_entity_poly.pdbx_strand_id
1 'polypeptide(L)'
;PLPSPPEHLLSNPQIQATLKAMDKDIKVETPFNIDRLELLFSTHPNQPFVASVIKSLRQGFWPFYDAEWEEESKQHIDNYVSEPEDIAALRSHRDQEVAAGRWS
;
A
#
# COMPACT_ATOMS: atom_id res chain seq x y z
N PRO A 1 4.96 -4.06 20.30
CA PRO A 1 3.98 -3.47 19.35
C PRO A 1 4.63 -3.28 17.98
N LEU A 2 3.86 -3.39 16.91
CA LEU A 2 4.33 -3.04 15.57
C LEU A 2 4.52 -1.52 15.44
N PRO A 3 5.50 -1.07 14.64
CA PRO A 3 5.78 0.35 14.47
C PRO A 3 4.64 1.01 13.68
N SER A 4 4.41 2.27 13.98
CA SER A 4 3.69 3.15 13.06
C SER A 4 4.70 3.87 12.16
N PRO A 5 4.26 4.44 11.03
CA PRO A 5 5.12 5.34 10.26
C PRO A 5 5.66 6.47 11.13
N PRO A 6 6.88 6.97 10.87
CA PRO A 6 7.42 8.14 11.53
C PRO A 6 6.48 9.35 11.49
N GLU A 7 6.48 10.15 12.55
CA GLU A 7 5.54 11.27 12.72
C GLU A 7 5.68 12.33 11.62
N HIS A 8 6.89 12.55 11.09
CA HIS A 8 7.13 13.52 10.01
C HIS A 8 6.45 13.10 8.70
N LEU A 9 6.25 11.80 8.47
CA LEU A 9 5.49 11.31 7.31
C LEU A 9 3.98 11.41 7.56
N LEU A 10 3.53 11.06 8.76
CA LEU A 10 2.10 11.14 9.13
C LEU A 10 1.60 12.59 9.07
N SER A 11 2.41 13.55 9.47
CA SER A 11 2.09 14.98 9.45
C SER A 11 2.39 15.67 8.12
N ASN A 12 2.99 14.99 7.14
CA ASN A 12 3.33 15.58 5.86
C ASN A 12 2.06 15.92 5.04
N PRO A 13 1.79 17.20 4.74
CA PRO A 13 0.54 17.62 4.10
C PRO A 13 0.42 17.12 2.66
N GLN A 14 1.53 16.94 1.94
CA GLN A 14 1.54 16.42 0.58
C GLN A 14 1.18 14.92 0.57
N ILE A 15 1.75 14.14 1.49
CA ILE A 15 1.41 12.71 1.64
C ILE A 15 -0.08 12.57 1.97
N GLN A 16 -0.59 13.34 2.94
CA GLN A 16 -2.01 13.29 3.32
C GLN A 16 -2.95 13.70 2.18
N ALA A 17 -2.59 14.73 1.42
CA ALA A 17 -3.37 15.15 0.25
C ALA A 17 -3.40 14.06 -0.84
N THR A 18 -2.26 13.42 -1.12
CA THR A 18 -2.16 12.34 -2.11
C THR A 18 -2.96 11.11 -1.68
N LEU A 19 -2.81 10.66 -0.43
CA LEU A 19 -3.58 9.53 0.10
C LEU A 19 -5.09 9.77 -0.01
N LYS A 20 -5.55 10.99 0.29
CA LYS A 20 -6.95 11.37 0.13
C LYS A 20 -7.39 11.39 -1.34
N ALA A 21 -6.54 11.86 -2.24
CA ALA A 21 -6.83 11.90 -3.67
C ALA A 21 -6.91 10.48 -4.28
N MET A 22 -6.09 9.56 -3.77
CA MET A 22 -5.96 8.18 -4.26
C MET A 22 -6.72 7.15 -3.40
N ASP A 23 -7.59 7.58 -2.49
CA ASP A 23 -8.30 6.70 -1.54
C ASP A 23 -9.09 5.56 -2.22
N LYS A 24 -9.53 5.78 -3.47
CA LYS A 24 -10.24 4.76 -4.27
C LYS A 24 -9.30 3.74 -4.91
N ASP A 25 -8.05 4.13 -5.16
CA ASP A 25 -7.06 3.37 -5.92
C ASP A 25 -6.13 2.59 -4.98
N ILE A 26 -5.87 3.12 -3.77
CA ILE A 26 -5.04 2.47 -2.76
C ILE A 26 -5.96 1.85 -1.70
N LYS A 27 -6.14 0.53 -1.77
CA LYS A 27 -6.94 -0.23 -0.81
C LYS A 27 -6.06 -1.15 0.02
N VAL A 28 -6.27 -1.10 1.34
CA VAL A 28 -5.72 -2.11 2.26
C VAL A 28 -6.79 -3.18 2.42
N GLU A 29 -6.62 -4.29 1.72
CA GLU A 29 -7.52 -5.44 1.80
C GLU A 29 -6.84 -6.59 2.53
N THR A 30 -7.64 -7.35 3.28
CA THR A 30 -7.18 -8.54 3.99
C THR A 30 -8.25 -9.62 3.93
N PRO A 31 -7.87 -10.91 3.75
CA PRO A 31 -8.83 -12.01 3.76
C PRO A 31 -9.41 -12.30 5.15
N PHE A 32 -8.86 -11.68 6.20
CA PHE A 32 -9.29 -11.91 7.56
C PHE A 32 -10.50 -11.04 7.96
N ASN A 33 -11.43 -11.61 8.72
CA ASN A 33 -12.45 -10.81 9.41
C ASN A 33 -11.81 -10.13 10.63
N ILE A 34 -11.42 -8.87 10.45
CA ILE A 34 -10.67 -8.10 11.45
C ILE A 34 -11.48 -7.90 12.73
N ASP A 35 -12.78 -7.62 12.63
CA ASP A 35 -13.65 -7.40 13.80
C ASP A 35 -13.77 -8.66 14.65
N ARG A 36 -13.84 -9.84 14.01
CA ARG A 36 -13.83 -11.12 14.70
C ARG A 36 -12.47 -11.41 15.36
N LEU A 37 -11.37 -11.09 14.69
CA LEU A 37 -10.02 -11.20 15.24
C LEU A 37 -9.84 -10.32 16.48
N GLU A 38 -10.29 -9.07 16.43
CA GLU A 38 -10.23 -8.14 17.55
C GLU A 38 -11.03 -8.67 18.76
N LEU A 39 -12.23 -9.22 18.52
CA LEU A 39 -13.03 -9.84 19.58
C LEU A 39 -12.34 -11.06 20.20
N LEU A 40 -11.78 -11.95 19.37
CA LEU A 40 -11.08 -13.15 19.83
C LEU A 40 -9.87 -12.81 20.70
N PHE A 41 -9.20 -11.68 20.44
CA PHE A 41 -8.05 -11.25 21.21
C PHE A 41 -8.35 -10.23 22.31
N SER A 42 -9.62 -9.93 22.59
CA SER A 42 -10.03 -8.94 23.61
C SER A 42 -9.48 -9.19 25.02
N THR A 43 -9.21 -10.45 25.38
CA THR A 43 -8.66 -10.84 26.69
C THR A 43 -7.18 -11.20 26.65
N HIS A 44 -6.51 -11.04 25.51
CA HIS A 44 -5.10 -11.41 25.36
C HIS A 44 -4.22 -10.52 26.27
N PRO A 45 -3.24 -11.08 27.00
CA PRO A 45 -2.43 -10.30 27.95
C PRO A 45 -1.57 -9.22 27.29
N ASN A 46 -1.17 -9.42 26.03
CA ASN A 46 -0.38 -8.46 25.26
C ASN A 46 -1.27 -7.55 24.38
N GLN A 47 -2.22 -6.84 25.00
CA GLN A 47 -3.12 -5.90 24.30
C GLN A 47 -2.38 -4.87 23.44
N PRO A 48 -1.24 -4.27 23.86
CA PRO A 48 -0.53 -3.31 23.03
C PRO A 48 -0.07 -3.88 21.69
N PHE A 49 0.37 -5.14 21.66
CA PHE A 49 0.74 -5.80 20.41
C PHE A 49 -0.48 -6.14 19.56
N VAL A 50 -1.54 -6.69 20.17
CA VAL A 50 -2.81 -6.99 19.47
C VAL A 50 -3.36 -5.75 18.80
N ALA A 51 -3.48 -4.63 19.53
CA ALA A 51 -3.97 -3.37 19.00
C ALA A 51 -3.14 -2.89 17.80
N SER A 52 -1.81 -3.04 17.86
CA SER A 52 -0.94 -2.68 16.74
C SER A 52 -1.16 -3.57 15.50
N VAL A 53 -1.38 -4.87 15.67
CA VAL A 53 -1.69 -5.80 14.57
C VAL A 53 -3.05 -5.49 13.96
N ILE A 54 -4.06 -5.28 14.80
CA ILE A 54 -5.42 -4.95 14.36
C ILE A 54 -5.43 -3.62 13.58
N LYS A 55 -4.69 -2.61 14.04
CA LYS A 55 -4.49 -1.35 13.30
C LYS A 55 -3.84 -1.61 11.94
N SER A 56 -2.75 -2.38 11.89
CA SER A 56 -2.03 -2.67 10.65
C SER A 56 -2.83 -3.53 9.66
N LEU A 57 -3.71 -4.41 10.13
CA LEU A 57 -4.63 -5.14 9.25
C LEU A 57 -5.66 -4.22 8.57
N ARG A 58 -6.03 -3.09 9.21
CA ARG A 58 -6.97 -2.11 8.65
C ARG A 58 -6.29 -1.04 7.79
N GLN A 59 -5.05 -0.69 8.13
CA GLN A 59 -4.37 0.50 7.59
C GLN A 59 -3.07 0.20 6.85
N GLY A 60 -2.62 -1.05 6.84
CA GLY A 60 -1.35 -1.48 6.25
C GLY A 60 -0.25 -1.65 7.30
N PHE A 61 0.73 -2.50 6.98
CA PHE A 61 1.90 -2.73 7.82
C PHE A 61 3.01 -1.76 7.43
N TRP A 62 3.61 -1.12 8.43
CA TRP A 62 4.80 -0.31 8.21
C TRP A 62 6.05 -1.21 8.21
N PRO A 63 6.93 -1.14 7.20
CA PRO A 63 8.06 -2.07 7.04
C PRO A 63 9.24 -1.79 7.97
N PHE A 64 9.04 -1.10 9.10
CA PHE A 64 10.12 -0.69 10.02
C PHE A 64 11.17 0.21 9.36
N TYR A 65 10.78 0.94 8.31
CA TYR A 65 11.67 1.82 7.59
C TYR A 65 11.56 3.25 8.13
N ASP A 66 12.70 3.87 8.43
CA ASP A 66 12.74 5.29 8.78
C ASP A 66 12.85 6.05 7.46
N ALA A 67 11.70 6.32 6.85
CA ALA A 67 11.68 6.70 5.45
C ALA A 67 12.30 8.09 5.24
N GLU A 68 13.40 8.13 4.50
CA GLU A 68 13.94 9.34 3.87
C GLU A 68 13.15 9.64 2.59
N TRP A 69 11.81 9.66 2.68
CA TRP A 69 10.91 9.83 1.54
C TRP A 69 11.28 11.04 0.67
N GLU A 70 11.78 12.10 1.28
CA GLU A 70 12.28 13.27 0.54
C GLU A 70 13.49 12.95 -0.34
N GLU A 71 14.47 12.17 0.14
CA GLU A 71 15.62 11.75 -0.66
C GLU A 71 15.22 10.70 -1.71
N GLU A 72 14.39 9.74 -1.36
CA GLU A 72 13.89 8.72 -2.30
C GLU A 72 13.03 9.34 -3.42
N SER A 73 12.19 10.34 -3.09
CA SER A 73 11.38 11.04 -4.09
C SER A 73 12.23 11.84 -5.08
N LYS A 74 13.42 12.30 -4.67
CA LYS A 74 14.39 12.97 -5.56
C LYS A 74 15.10 11.98 -6.47
N GLN A 75 15.14 10.69 -6.10
CA GLN A 75 15.65 9.61 -6.95
C GLN A 75 14.60 9.14 -7.97
N HIS A 76 13.58 9.94 -8.26
CA HIS A 76 12.67 9.66 -9.37
C HIS A 76 13.48 9.57 -10.67
N ILE A 77 13.71 8.34 -11.13
CA ILE A 77 14.27 8.07 -12.44
C ILE A 77 13.08 8.09 -13.39
N ASP A 78 13.14 8.93 -14.42
CA ASP A 78 12.14 8.91 -15.48
C ASP A 78 11.99 7.49 -16.03
N ASN A 79 10.76 7.13 -16.44
CA ASN A 79 10.56 5.86 -17.12
C ASN A 79 11.55 5.74 -18.29
N TYR A 80 12.14 4.56 -18.45
CA TYR A 80 12.96 4.27 -19.62
C TYR A 80 12.18 4.66 -20.88
N VAL A 81 12.88 5.29 -21.83
CA VAL A 81 12.30 5.63 -23.14
C VAL A 81 11.74 4.34 -23.72
N SER A 82 10.42 4.28 -23.83
CA SER A 82 9.73 3.15 -24.46
C SER A 82 9.76 3.39 -25.95
N GLU A 83 10.47 2.52 -26.66
CA GLU A 83 10.48 2.55 -28.12
C GLU A 83 9.09 2.13 -28.65
N PRO A 84 8.74 2.48 -29.90
CA PRO A 84 7.46 2.08 -30.49
C PRO A 84 7.19 0.56 -30.41
N GLU A 85 8.25 -0.24 -30.42
CA GLU A 85 8.23 -1.70 -30.30
C GLU A 85 7.79 -2.16 -28.91
N ASP A 86 8.26 -1.51 -27.84
CA ASP A 86 7.86 -1.82 -26.46
C ASP A 86 6.37 -1.56 -26.25
N ILE A 87 5.89 -0.41 -26.77
CA ILE A 87 4.47 -0.04 -26.70
C ILE A 87 3.62 -1.05 -27.50
N ALA A 88 4.10 -1.49 -28.67
CA ALA A 88 3.41 -2.50 -29.47
C ALA A 88 3.32 -3.86 -28.75
N ALA A 89 4.39 -4.29 -28.08
CA ALA A 89 4.41 -5.51 -27.28
C ALA A 89 3.40 -5.45 -26.12
N LEU A 90 3.38 -4.33 -25.38
CA LEU A 90 2.42 -4.11 -24.29
C LEU A 90 0.97 -4.16 -24.78
N ARG A 91 0.66 -3.52 -25.92
CA ARG A 91 -0.68 -3.54 -26.51
C ARG A 91 -1.08 -4.93 -26.99
N SER A 92 -0.17 -5.65 -27.65
CA SER A 92 -0.40 -7.02 -28.09
C SER A 92 -0.73 -7.94 -26.91
N HIS A 93 0.01 -7.81 -25.81
CA HIS A 93 -0.26 -8.60 -24.61
C HIS A 93 -1.59 -8.25 -23.96
N ARG A 94 -1.90 -6.95 -23.81
CA ARG A 94 -3.22 -6.49 -23.34
C ARG A 94 -4.35 -7.13 -24.15
N ASP A 95 -4.25 -7.10 -25.49
CA ASP A 95 -5.30 -7.62 -26.36
C ASP A 95 -5.51 -9.13 -26.20
N GLN A 96 -4.43 -9.89 -25.94
CA GLN A 96 -4.51 -11.32 -25.62
C GLN A 96 -5.25 -11.57 -24.29
N GLU A 97 -4.94 -10.81 -23.25
CA GLU A 97 -5.57 -10.96 -21.94
C GLU A 97 -7.04 -10.51 -21.95
N VAL A 98 -7.37 -9.45 -22.70
CA VAL A 98 -8.76 -9.02 -22.92
C VAL A 98 -9.55 -10.09 -23.67
N ALA A 99 -8.98 -10.64 -24.76
CA ALA A 99 -9.62 -11.72 -25.52
C ALA A 99 -9.83 -12.99 -24.68
N ALA A 100 -8.93 -13.26 -23.73
CA ALA A 100 -9.04 -14.38 -22.81
C ALA A 100 -9.96 -14.12 -21.61
N GLY A 101 -10.52 -12.92 -21.46
CA GLY A 101 -11.34 -12.52 -20.31
C GLY A 101 -10.57 -12.49 -18.99
N ARG A 102 -9.24 -12.33 -19.03
CA ARG A 102 -8.34 -12.28 -17.87
C ARG A 102 -7.88 -10.88 -17.51
N TRP A 103 -8.21 -9.89 -18.33
CA TRP A 103 -7.86 -8.50 -18.06
C TRP A 103 -8.75 -7.94 -16.94
N SER A 104 -8.14 -7.48 -15.86
CA SER A 104 -8.80 -6.89 -14.67
C SER A 104 -8.66 -5.37 -14.65
#